data_AF-A0A9P6NYG9-F1
#
_entry.id   AF-A0A9P6NYG9-F1
#
_cell.length_a   1.000
_cell.length_b   1.000
_cell.length_c   1.000
_cell.angle_alpha   90.00
_cell.angle_beta   90.00
_cell.angle_gamma   90.00
#
_symmetry.space_group_name_H-M   'P 1'
#
loop_
_entity.id
_entity.type
_entity.pdbx_description
1 polymer ?
#
loop_
_entity_poly.entity_id
_entity_poly.type
_entity_poly.pdbx_seq_one_letter_code
_entity_poly.pdbx_strand_id
1 'polypeptide(L)'
;MTMSERLRDLQHALSVASSAEQMDVCNLYGILTPTEQRQLQHPPKERLRLINCILQARDKYLSRLQTLRIRRQGDVLGLRLRELHVLSEQLDQVAHSHARRFDTLQSLRKLRNQWKHNGTDIERILISILSTTTHRQGFRLIKADPSHLTTLGLGLRSIGRRYLVFESSVEPQPILSEIANDFCQVFEQNAAQNMARMEEHVVGQIDRSLDDIQTFARMIFETCPSPSTVDSRRQPAAATAAASTTETMRRMAAPEPTFEPASWDWPYLVKAKYPARHVWALLKRRLSRSREEPDNRLYVSSLARLSKHLRGCGYTYYANVLSNTQLMYTHQSHVLVQATELLVKCHHALQIEYGHSNLEGILIHMDRLQEDEGTSSSDILDT
;
A
#
# COMPACT_ATOMS: atom_id res chain seq x y z
N MET A 1 -37.47 48.57 -2.41
CA MET A 1 -36.20 48.28 -3.10
C MET A 1 -36.24 48.92 -4.47
N THR A 2 -35.21 49.67 -4.83
CA THR A 2 -35.11 50.28 -6.16
C THR A 2 -34.67 49.24 -7.20
N MET A 3 -35.00 49.45 -8.48
CA MET A 3 -34.55 48.59 -9.59
C MET A 3 -33.02 48.44 -9.64
N SER A 4 -32.30 49.48 -9.21
CA SER A 4 -30.84 49.49 -9.09
C SER A 4 -30.32 48.55 -7.99
N GLU A 5 -31.05 48.39 -6.88
CA GLU A 5 -30.70 47.44 -5.82
C GLU A 5 -30.95 45.99 -6.27
N ARG A 6 -32.10 45.74 -6.91
CA ARG A 6 -32.47 44.41 -7.44
C ARG A 6 -31.49 43.91 -8.52
N LEU A 7 -31.01 44.79 -9.40
CA LEU A 7 -29.97 44.48 -10.39
C LEU A 7 -28.61 44.17 -9.74
N ARG A 8 -28.30 44.81 -8.60
CA ARG A 8 -27.05 44.58 -7.87
C ARG A 8 -27.05 43.21 -7.20
N ASP A 9 -28.19 42.80 -6.64
CA ASP A 9 -28.36 41.48 -6.03
C ASP A 9 -28.28 40.37 -7.08
N LEU A 10 -28.85 40.58 -8.26
CA LEU A 10 -28.70 39.68 -9.41
C LEU A 10 -27.25 39.58 -9.88
N GLN A 11 -26.53 40.70 -9.97
CA GLN A 11 -25.11 40.71 -10.32
C GLN A 11 -24.25 39.96 -9.29
N HIS A 12 -24.59 40.07 -8.00
CA HIS A 12 -23.95 39.31 -6.94
C HIS A 12 -24.29 37.81 -7.02
N ALA A 13 -25.53 37.44 -7.34
CA ALA A 13 -25.89 36.04 -7.57
C ALA A 13 -25.14 35.44 -8.78
N LEU A 14 -24.95 36.21 -9.85
CA LEU A 14 -24.15 35.84 -11.02
C LEU A 14 -22.66 35.71 -10.69
N SER A 15 -22.09 36.57 -9.85
CA SER A 15 -20.68 36.45 -9.44
C SER A 15 -20.44 35.21 -8.58
N VAL A 16 -21.40 34.84 -7.73
CA VAL A 16 -21.36 33.57 -6.96
C VAL A 16 -21.51 32.36 -7.88
N ALA A 17 -22.38 32.44 -8.88
CA ALA A 17 -22.57 31.39 -9.90
C ALA A 17 -21.41 31.29 -10.91
N SER A 18 -20.43 32.21 -10.86
CA SER A 18 -19.21 32.21 -11.68
C SER A 18 -17.96 32.12 -10.80
N SER A 19 -18.03 31.32 -9.74
CA SER A 19 -16.91 31.01 -8.86
C SER A 19 -15.70 30.47 -9.63
N ALA A 20 -14.49 30.65 -9.10
CA ALA A 20 -13.26 30.18 -9.74
C ALA A 20 -13.32 28.67 -10.08
N GLU A 21 -13.80 27.86 -9.13
CA GLU A 21 -13.98 26.41 -9.32
C GLU A 21 -14.93 26.10 -10.48
N GLN A 22 -16.01 26.87 -10.62
CA GLN A 22 -16.98 26.66 -11.68
C GLN A 22 -16.45 27.09 -13.05
N MET A 23 -15.59 28.11 -13.09
CA MET A 23 -14.89 28.52 -14.31
C MET A 23 -13.84 27.50 -14.75
N ASP A 24 -13.17 26.86 -13.80
CA ASP A 24 -12.25 25.75 -14.09
C ASP A 24 -12.99 24.55 -14.70
N VAL A 25 -14.17 24.22 -14.18
CA VAL A 25 -15.05 23.19 -14.76
C VAL A 25 -15.50 23.59 -16.17
N CYS A 26 -15.86 24.85 -16.40
CA CYS A 26 -16.20 25.34 -17.74
C CYS A 26 -15.04 25.20 -18.72
N ASN A 27 -13.82 25.51 -18.31
CA ASN A 27 -12.61 25.35 -19.11
C ASN A 27 -12.34 23.89 -19.43
N LEU A 28 -12.38 23.02 -18.41
CA LEU A 28 -12.09 21.60 -18.54
C LEU A 28 -13.04 20.89 -19.50
N TYR A 29 -14.33 21.24 -19.47
CA TYR A 29 -15.36 20.58 -20.28
C TYR A 29 -15.78 21.37 -21.51
N GLY A 30 -15.16 22.54 -21.77
CA GLY A 30 -15.50 23.40 -22.90
C GLY A 30 -16.96 23.88 -22.87
N ILE A 31 -17.53 24.08 -21.68
CA ILE A 31 -18.93 24.49 -21.51
C ILE A 31 -19.11 25.93 -22.00
N LEU A 32 -18.17 26.81 -21.65
CA LEU A 32 -18.18 28.22 -22.00
C LEU A 32 -16.85 28.61 -22.64
N THR A 33 -16.90 29.41 -23.69
CA THR A 33 -15.71 30.02 -24.29
C THR A 33 -15.11 31.07 -23.34
N PRO A 34 -13.82 31.42 -23.47
CA PRO A 34 -13.19 32.46 -22.63
C PRO A 34 -13.90 33.82 -22.73
N THR A 35 -14.51 34.12 -23.88
CA THR A 35 -15.31 35.33 -24.08
C THR A 35 -16.63 35.29 -23.32
N GLU A 36 -17.33 34.15 -23.32
CA GLU A 36 -18.59 33.96 -22.59
C GLU A 36 -18.36 33.93 -21.08
N GLN A 37 -17.23 33.35 -20.66
CA GLN A 37 -16.78 33.38 -19.27
C GLN A 37 -16.61 34.81 -18.74
N ARG A 38 -15.92 35.67 -19.51
CA ARG A 38 -15.78 37.09 -19.16
C ARG A 38 -17.12 37.82 -19.16
N GLN A 39 -18.04 37.46 -20.07
CA GLN A 39 -19.39 38.05 -20.10
C GLN A 39 -20.23 37.64 -18.88
N LEU A 40 -20.07 36.44 -18.34
CA LEU A 40 -20.74 36.03 -17.10
C LEU A 40 -20.13 36.69 -15.85
N GLN A 41 -18.82 36.87 -15.81
CA GLN A 41 -18.14 37.59 -14.72
C GLN A 41 -18.40 39.10 -14.76
N HIS A 42 -18.59 39.66 -15.96
CA HIS A 42 -18.91 41.06 -16.20
C HIS A 42 -20.21 41.16 -17.01
N PRO A 43 -21.36 40.88 -16.38
CA PRO A 43 -22.65 40.81 -17.06
C PRO A 43 -22.98 42.14 -17.76
N PRO A 44 -23.57 42.09 -18.97
CA PRO A 44 -24.00 43.29 -19.67
C PRO A 44 -25.04 44.04 -18.82
N LYS A 45 -24.95 45.38 -18.83
CA LYS A 45 -25.88 46.25 -18.08
C LYS A 45 -27.29 46.28 -18.67
N GLU A 46 -27.41 45.92 -19.95
CA GLU A 46 -28.70 45.85 -20.65
C GLU A 46 -29.45 44.56 -20.30
N ARG A 47 -30.66 44.70 -19.75
CA ARG A 47 -31.49 43.57 -19.27
C ARG A 47 -31.68 42.47 -20.32
N LEU A 48 -32.06 42.82 -21.55
CA LEU A 48 -32.29 41.84 -22.62
C LEU A 48 -31.01 41.08 -23.00
N ARG A 49 -29.86 41.77 -23.06
CA ARG A 49 -28.57 41.12 -23.32
C ARG A 49 -28.15 40.22 -22.17
N LEU A 50 -28.45 40.62 -20.93
CA LEU A 50 -28.20 39.81 -19.73
C LEU A 50 -29.03 38.52 -19.75
N ILE A 51 -30.35 38.62 -20.00
CA ILE A 51 -31.25 37.46 -20.11
C ILE A 51 -30.73 36.50 -21.19
N ASN A 52 -30.39 37.00 -22.38
CA ASN A 52 -29.87 36.16 -23.45
C ASN A 52 -28.54 35.49 -23.09
N CYS A 53 -27.65 36.20 -22.40
CA CYS A 53 -26.39 35.62 -21.92
C CYS A 53 -26.62 34.48 -20.92
N ILE A 54 -27.52 34.67 -19.96
CA ILE A 54 -27.87 33.66 -18.94
C ILE A 54 -28.55 32.45 -19.60
N LEU A 55 -29.47 32.66 -20.54
CA LEU A 55 -30.14 31.59 -21.28
C LEU A 55 -29.15 30.76 -22.09
N GLN A 56 -28.25 31.41 -22.83
CA GLN A 56 -27.21 30.71 -23.60
C GLN A 56 -26.30 29.90 -22.69
N ALA A 57 -25.87 30.46 -21.56
CA ALA A 57 -25.06 29.75 -20.59
C ALA A 57 -25.81 28.53 -20.03
N ARG A 58 -27.06 28.71 -19.58
CA ARG A 58 -27.92 27.64 -19.06
C ARG A 58 -28.03 26.49 -20.06
N ASP A 59 -28.29 26.79 -21.33
CA ASP A 59 -28.47 25.78 -22.37
C ASP A 59 -27.19 24.97 -22.63
N LYS A 60 -26.02 25.59 -22.49
CA LYS A 60 -24.74 24.88 -22.59
C LYS A 60 -24.48 23.97 -21.39
N TYR A 61 -24.77 24.43 -20.18
CA TYR A 61 -24.74 23.58 -18.98
C TYR A 61 -25.70 22.40 -19.12
N LEU A 62 -26.92 22.65 -19.59
CA LEU A 62 -27.93 21.64 -19.84
C LEU A 62 -27.46 20.59 -20.87
N SER A 63 -26.98 21.06 -22.02
CA SER A 63 -26.40 20.20 -23.04
C SER A 63 -25.28 19.33 -22.48
N ARG A 64 -24.44 19.88 -21.59
CA ARG A 64 -23.38 19.13 -20.94
C ARG A 64 -23.90 18.10 -19.93
N LEU A 65 -24.90 18.42 -19.11
CA LEU A 65 -25.56 17.47 -18.21
C LEU A 65 -26.11 16.26 -18.97
N GLN A 66 -26.78 16.51 -20.10
CA GLN A 66 -27.31 15.47 -20.97
C GLN A 66 -26.20 14.63 -21.60
N THR A 67 -25.15 15.28 -22.11
CA THR A 67 -24.00 14.60 -22.73
C THR A 67 -23.28 13.67 -21.74
N LEU A 68 -23.12 14.13 -20.50
CA LEU A 68 -22.48 13.35 -19.43
C LEU A 68 -23.43 12.38 -18.72
N ARG A 69 -24.73 12.37 -19.09
CA ARG A 69 -25.78 11.56 -18.47
C ARG A 69 -25.83 11.73 -16.95
N ILE A 70 -25.77 12.98 -16.51
CA ILE A 70 -25.87 13.36 -15.09
C ILE A 70 -27.35 13.41 -14.72
N ARG A 71 -27.73 12.69 -13.67
CA ARG A 71 -29.08 12.71 -13.11
C ARG A 71 -29.32 14.06 -12.46
N ARG A 72 -30.41 14.73 -12.81
CA ARG A 72 -30.84 15.95 -12.11
C ARG A 72 -31.35 15.59 -10.72
N GLN A 73 -30.79 16.23 -9.71
CA GLN A 73 -31.01 15.99 -8.29
C GLN A 73 -31.83 17.11 -7.62
N GLY A 74 -32.01 18.26 -8.27
CA GLY A 74 -32.87 19.35 -7.80
C GLY A 74 -32.55 19.77 -6.36
N ASP A 75 -33.54 19.74 -5.47
CA ASP A 75 -33.42 20.15 -4.06
C ASP A 75 -32.41 19.33 -3.24
N VAL A 76 -31.97 18.16 -3.73
CA VAL A 76 -31.07 17.25 -3.01
C VAL A 76 -29.59 17.59 -3.26
N LEU A 77 -29.29 18.54 -4.15
CA LEU A 77 -27.91 18.89 -4.53
C LEU A 77 -27.02 19.25 -3.33
N GLY A 78 -27.55 20.03 -2.37
CA GLY A 78 -26.83 20.40 -1.15
C GLY A 78 -26.56 19.22 -0.19
N LEU A 79 -27.36 18.15 -0.24
CA LEU A 79 -27.06 16.91 0.49
C LEU A 79 -25.93 16.14 -0.20
N ARG A 80 -25.92 16.09 -1.54
CA ARG A 80 -24.85 15.41 -2.30
C ARG A 80 -23.50 16.09 -2.18
N LEU A 81 -23.44 17.41 -2.17
CA LEU A 81 -22.19 18.14 -1.94
C LEU A 81 -21.61 17.84 -0.55
N ARG A 82 -22.46 17.70 0.47
CA ARG A 82 -22.03 17.28 1.82
C ARG A 82 -21.52 15.84 1.83
N GLU A 83 -22.22 14.93 1.17
CA GLU A 83 -21.81 13.52 1.06
C GLU A 83 -20.48 13.38 0.29
N LEU A 84 -20.29 14.14 -0.79
CA LEU A 84 -19.02 14.25 -1.52
C LEU A 84 -17.89 14.70 -0.59
N HIS A 85 -18.13 15.71 0.24
CA HIS A 85 -17.12 16.21 1.18
C HIS A 85 -16.72 15.14 2.20
N VAL A 86 -17.69 14.43 2.79
CA VAL A 86 -17.42 13.32 3.72
C VAL A 86 -16.59 12.22 3.04
N LEU A 87 -16.94 11.85 1.80
CA LEU A 87 -16.18 10.84 1.04
C LEU A 87 -14.76 11.33 0.70
N SER A 88 -14.58 12.63 0.43
CA SER A 88 -13.26 13.23 0.22
C SER A 88 -12.40 13.16 1.45
N GLU A 89 -12.93 13.53 2.63
CA GLU A 89 -12.19 13.46 3.89
C GLU A 89 -11.79 12.02 4.25
N GLN A 90 -12.69 11.05 4.01
CA GLN A 90 -12.39 9.63 4.21
C GLN A 90 -11.29 9.16 3.26
N LEU A 91 -11.35 9.55 1.98
CA LEU A 91 -10.34 9.21 1.00
C LEU A 91 -8.97 9.81 1.35
N ASP A 92 -8.95 11.04 1.87
CA ASP A 92 -7.74 11.69 2.35
C ASP A 92 -7.15 10.94 3.54
N GLN A 93 -7.96 10.54 4.54
CA GLN A 93 -7.48 9.72 5.66
C GLN A 93 -6.85 8.40 5.18
N VAL A 94 -7.48 7.77 4.19
CA VAL A 94 -6.96 6.57 3.54
C VAL A 94 -5.66 6.85 2.80
N ALA A 95 -5.54 7.98 2.08
CA ALA A 95 -4.33 8.39 1.38
C ALA A 95 -3.16 8.62 2.35
N HIS A 96 -3.40 9.29 3.47
CA HIS A 96 -2.40 9.48 4.53
C HIS A 96 -1.93 8.13 5.10
N SER A 97 -2.86 7.22 5.31
CA SER A 97 -2.59 5.88 5.80
C SER A 97 -1.79 5.05 4.79
N HIS A 98 -2.09 5.19 3.49
CA HIS A 98 -1.31 4.60 2.39
C HIS A 98 0.11 5.18 2.30
N ALA A 99 0.29 6.48 2.52
CA ALA A 99 1.60 7.10 2.60
C ALA A 99 2.46 6.51 3.74
N ARG A 100 1.89 6.27 4.93
CA ARG A 100 2.61 5.59 6.03
C ARG A 100 3.07 4.17 5.68
N ARG A 101 2.33 3.45 4.82
CA ARG A 101 2.75 2.13 4.34
C ARG A 101 3.99 2.19 3.46
N PHE A 102 4.21 3.29 2.75
CA PHE A 102 5.44 3.48 2.01
C PHE A 102 6.66 3.51 2.95
N ASP A 103 6.54 4.15 4.12
CA ASP A 103 7.59 4.13 5.15
C ASP A 103 7.82 2.73 5.72
N THR A 104 6.76 1.94 5.87
CA THR A 104 6.84 0.52 6.24
C THR A 104 7.63 -0.28 5.20
N LEU A 105 7.38 -0.07 3.91
CA LEU A 105 8.17 -0.69 2.83
C LEU A 105 9.65 -0.30 2.90
N GLN A 106 9.97 0.95 3.23
CA GLN A 106 11.35 1.37 3.43
C GLN A 106 11.99 0.68 4.64
N SER A 107 11.25 0.54 5.74
CA SER A 107 11.69 -0.15 6.94
C SER A 107 11.97 -1.63 6.69
N LEU A 108 11.07 -2.32 5.97
CA LEU A 108 11.28 -3.70 5.53
C LEU A 108 12.50 -3.85 4.60
N ARG A 109 12.72 -2.91 3.68
CA ARG A 109 13.94 -2.89 2.85
C ARG A 109 15.20 -2.75 3.69
N LYS A 110 15.19 -1.88 4.71
CA LYS A 110 16.31 -1.71 5.65
C LYS A 110 16.55 -3.00 6.44
N LEU A 111 15.50 -3.60 7.02
CA LEU A 111 15.60 -4.87 7.75
C LEU A 111 16.16 -5.99 6.87
N ARG A 112 15.61 -6.21 5.67
CA ARG A 112 16.13 -7.18 4.71
C ARG A 112 17.62 -6.96 4.42
N ASN A 113 18.03 -5.70 4.20
CA ASN A 113 19.42 -5.38 3.92
C ASN A 113 20.33 -5.56 5.15
N GLN A 114 19.85 -5.26 6.35
CA GLN A 114 20.56 -5.57 7.60
C GLN A 114 20.82 -7.07 7.72
N TRP A 115 19.79 -7.89 7.48
CA TRP A 115 19.93 -9.35 7.48
C TRP A 115 20.95 -9.84 6.44
N LYS A 116 21.11 -9.18 5.30
CA LYS A 116 22.18 -9.51 4.33
C LYS A 116 23.60 -9.41 4.94
N HIS A 117 23.81 -8.49 5.89
CA HIS A 117 25.13 -8.15 6.44
C HIS A 117 25.35 -8.57 7.91
N ASN A 118 24.31 -8.93 8.66
CA ASN A 118 24.34 -9.21 10.12
C ASN A 118 24.97 -10.56 10.54
N GLY A 119 25.97 -11.07 9.82
CA GLY A 119 26.56 -12.38 10.11
C GLY A 119 27.18 -12.49 11.52
N THR A 120 27.77 -11.41 12.01
CA THR A 120 28.39 -11.34 13.35
C THR A 120 27.37 -11.38 14.48
N ASP A 121 26.24 -10.70 14.30
CA ASP A 121 25.21 -10.61 15.35
C ASP A 121 24.47 -11.93 15.48
N ILE A 122 24.19 -12.59 14.35
CA ILE A 122 23.63 -13.95 14.32
C ILE A 122 24.60 -14.93 15.00
N GLU A 123 25.91 -14.80 14.77
CA GLU A 123 26.90 -15.62 15.47
C GLU A 123 26.87 -15.40 16.99
N ARG A 124 26.69 -14.15 17.46
CA ARG A 124 26.54 -13.87 18.90
C ARG A 124 25.26 -14.46 19.49
N ILE A 125 24.14 -14.37 18.79
CA ILE A 125 22.87 -15.00 19.21
C ILE A 125 23.05 -16.51 19.30
N LEU A 126 23.65 -17.13 18.29
CA LEU A 126 23.97 -18.55 18.32
C LEU A 126 24.87 -18.92 19.51
N ILE A 127 25.90 -18.13 19.82
CA ILE A 127 26.73 -18.38 21.01
C ILE A 127 25.90 -18.29 22.29
N SER A 128 24.96 -17.35 22.38
CA SER A 128 24.05 -17.22 23.51
C SER A 128 23.16 -18.45 23.66
N ILE A 129 22.51 -18.90 22.58
CA ILE A 129 21.69 -20.13 22.55
C ILE A 129 22.55 -21.35 22.92
N LEU A 130 23.75 -21.43 22.35
CA LEU A 130 24.67 -22.52 22.64
C LEU A 130 25.11 -22.53 24.10
N SER A 131 25.32 -21.37 24.72
CA SER A 131 25.71 -21.29 26.13
C SER A 131 24.64 -21.79 27.10
N THR A 132 23.35 -21.68 26.72
CA THR A 132 22.24 -22.22 27.51
C THR A 132 22.01 -23.72 27.23
N THR A 133 22.32 -24.20 26.03
CA THR A 133 22.17 -25.63 25.63
C THR A 133 23.40 -26.50 25.93
N THR A 134 24.59 -25.91 26.14
CA THR A 134 25.86 -26.64 26.34
C THR A 134 25.88 -27.59 27.53
N HIS A 135 24.98 -27.45 28.49
CA HIS A 135 24.91 -28.35 29.63
C HIS A 135 24.20 -29.69 29.35
N ARG A 136 23.63 -29.91 28.15
CA ARG A 136 22.71 -31.06 27.95
C ARG A 136 23.10 -32.14 26.95
N GLN A 137 23.94 -31.96 25.91
CA GLN A 137 24.06 -33.01 24.88
C GLN A 137 25.41 -33.01 24.14
N GLY A 138 26.07 -34.17 24.03
CA GLY A 138 26.86 -34.72 22.90
C GLY A 138 27.83 -33.89 22.04
N PHE A 139 28.01 -32.58 22.27
CA PHE A 139 28.82 -31.69 21.45
C PHE A 139 29.61 -30.68 22.30
N ARG A 140 30.68 -30.16 21.72
CA ARG A 140 31.52 -29.12 22.32
C ARG A 140 31.70 -27.95 21.37
N LEU A 141 31.54 -26.73 21.88
CA LEU A 141 31.88 -25.52 21.16
C LEU A 141 33.37 -25.20 21.38
N ILE A 142 34.15 -25.17 20.30
CA ILE A 142 35.58 -24.87 20.36
C ILE A 142 35.94 -23.68 19.48
N LYS A 143 37.00 -22.97 19.86
CA LYS A 143 37.71 -22.04 18.98
C LYS A 143 38.92 -22.76 18.41
N ALA A 144 38.96 -22.96 17.10
CA ALA A 144 40.02 -23.71 16.46
C ALA A 144 41.38 -23.01 16.67
N ASP A 145 42.36 -23.80 17.07
CA ASP A 145 43.76 -23.41 17.27
C ASP A 145 44.65 -24.34 16.41
N PRO A 146 45.98 -24.12 16.37
CA PRO A 146 46.87 -25.00 15.59
C PRO A 146 46.78 -26.49 15.98
N SER A 147 46.50 -26.81 17.25
CA SER A 147 46.39 -28.20 17.74
C SER A 147 45.10 -28.89 17.28
N HIS A 148 44.03 -28.11 17.08
CA HIS A 148 42.76 -28.60 16.55
C HIS A 148 42.80 -28.89 15.05
N LEU A 149 43.73 -28.31 14.29
CA LEU A 149 43.81 -28.51 12.83
C LEU A 149 44.07 -29.96 12.44
N THR A 150 45.06 -30.58 13.08
CA THR A 150 45.45 -31.97 12.85
C THR A 150 44.41 -32.95 13.43
N THR A 151 43.86 -32.62 14.59
CA THR A 151 42.89 -33.45 15.32
C THR A 151 41.53 -33.51 14.60
N LEU A 152 41.07 -32.40 14.03
CA LEU A 152 39.75 -32.27 13.40
C LEU A 152 39.80 -32.24 11.86
N GLY A 153 40.99 -32.36 11.27
CA GLY A 153 41.19 -32.28 9.82
C GLY A 153 40.73 -30.93 9.24
N LEU A 154 41.05 -29.83 9.93
CA LEU A 154 40.75 -28.46 9.52
C LEU A 154 41.96 -27.82 8.83
N GLY A 155 41.73 -26.92 7.87
CA GLY A 155 42.82 -26.17 7.21
C GLY A 155 43.23 -24.92 7.99
N LEU A 156 44.41 -24.35 7.71
CA LEU A 156 44.97 -23.16 8.38
C LEU A 156 44.01 -21.95 8.44
N ARG A 157 43.15 -21.76 7.43
CA ARG A 157 42.13 -20.70 7.39
C ARG A 157 41.03 -20.84 8.47
N SER A 158 41.04 -21.94 9.21
CA SER A 158 40.09 -22.26 10.28
C SER A 158 40.54 -21.73 11.64
N ILE A 159 41.83 -21.39 11.82
CA ILE A 159 42.37 -20.87 13.08
C ILE A 159 41.58 -19.63 13.50
N GLY A 160 41.20 -19.57 14.77
CA GLY A 160 40.43 -18.50 15.37
C GLY A 160 38.92 -18.56 15.12
N ARG A 161 38.43 -19.47 14.27
CA ARG A 161 36.99 -19.67 14.01
C ARG A 161 36.37 -20.65 15.00
N ARG A 162 35.06 -20.51 15.19
CA ARG A 162 34.28 -21.36 16.10
C ARG A 162 33.66 -22.56 15.38
N TYR A 163 33.71 -23.71 16.04
CA TYR A 163 33.20 -24.98 15.54
C TYR A 163 32.43 -25.72 16.63
N LEU A 164 31.34 -26.36 16.22
CA LEU A 164 30.65 -27.39 16.98
C LEU A 164 31.28 -28.74 16.62
N VAL A 165 31.76 -29.46 17.61
CA VAL A 165 32.34 -30.80 17.47
C VAL A 165 31.44 -31.79 18.18
N PHE A 166 30.95 -32.79 17.45
CA PHE A 166 30.08 -33.84 17.97
C PHE A 166 30.88 -35.13 18.11
N GLU A 167 30.66 -35.83 19.22
CA GLU A 167 31.26 -37.15 19.46
C GLU A 167 30.54 -38.22 18.61
N SER A 168 31.27 -39.27 18.22
CA SER A 168 30.83 -40.17 17.14
C SER A 168 29.59 -41.02 17.43
N SER A 169 29.19 -41.09 18.68
CA SER A 169 28.00 -41.81 19.15
C SER A 169 26.70 -41.03 18.96
N VAL A 170 26.77 -39.75 18.56
CA VAL A 170 25.61 -38.86 18.48
C VAL A 170 25.43 -38.33 17.07
N GLU A 171 24.24 -38.54 16.50
CA GLU A 171 23.87 -37.91 15.24
C GLU A 171 23.74 -36.39 15.45
N PRO A 172 24.45 -35.56 14.66
CA PRO A 172 24.44 -34.10 14.84
C PRO A 172 23.13 -33.43 14.39
N GLN A 173 22.33 -34.11 13.56
CA GLN A 173 21.09 -33.58 12.98
C GLN A 173 20.03 -33.18 14.04
N PRO A 174 19.65 -34.04 15.01
CA PRO A 174 18.67 -33.66 16.04
C PRO A 174 19.13 -32.46 16.87
N ILE A 175 20.41 -32.43 17.26
CA ILE A 175 20.97 -31.32 18.05
C ILE A 175 20.95 -30.01 17.26
N LEU A 176 21.38 -30.04 15.99
CA LEU A 176 21.37 -28.85 15.15
C LEU A 176 19.94 -28.38 14.83
N SER A 177 18.98 -29.31 14.78
CA SER A 177 17.56 -28.99 14.63
C SER A 177 17.01 -28.32 15.88
N GLU A 178 17.41 -28.76 17.09
CA GLU A 178 17.06 -28.10 18.35
C GLU A 178 17.63 -26.67 18.41
N ILE A 179 18.92 -26.49 18.14
CA ILE A 179 19.56 -25.15 18.07
C ILE A 179 18.88 -24.25 17.05
N ALA A 180 18.53 -24.82 15.90
CA ALA A 180 17.79 -24.12 14.86
C ALA A 180 16.42 -23.67 15.36
N ASN A 181 15.66 -24.56 15.99
CA ASN A 181 14.33 -24.26 16.52
C ASN A 181 14.39 -23.16 17.58
N ASP A 182 15.35 -23.20 18.49
CA ASP A 182 15.58 -22.14 19.48
C ASP A 182 15.86 -20.80 18.80
N PHE A 183 16.69 -20.81 17.75
CA PHE A 183 16.93 -19.61 16.94
C PHE A 183 15.67 -19.13 16.22
N CYS A 184 14.88 -20.05 15.65
CA CYS A 184 13.62 -19.73 14.98
C CYS A 184 12.66 -19.04 15.96
N GLN A 185 12.52 -19.54 17.18
CA GLN A 185 11.64 -18.90 18.19
C GLN A 185 12.09 -17.46 18.52
N VAL A 186 13.39 -17.24 18.73
CA VAL A 186 13.93 -15.90 18.96
C VAL A 186 13.69 -15.00 17.75
N PHE A 187 13.87 -15.53 16.55
CA PHE A 187 13.63 -14.82 15.30
C PHE A 187 12.16 -14.45 15.14
N GLU A 188 11.24 -15.40 15.31
CA GLU A 188 9.80 -15.22 15.15
C GLU A 188 9.26 -14.19 16.13
N GLN A 189 9.69 -14.21 17.39
CA GLN A 189 9.32 -13.18 18.36
C GLN A 189 9.80 -11.79 17.94
N ASN A 190 11.05 -11.69 17.45
CA ASN A 190 11.59 -10.42 16.96
C ASN A 190 10.87 -9.94 15.70
N ALA A 191 10.60 -10.86 14.77
CA ALA A 191 9.87 -10.59 13.54
C ALA A 191 8.44 -10.14 13.85
N ALA A 192 7.72 -10.83 14.74
CA ALA A 192 6.39 -10.46 15.20
C ALA A 192 6.38 -9.06 15.83
N GLN A 193 7.36 -8.73 16.69
CA GLN A 193 7.48 -7.38 17.25
C GLN A 193 7.75 -6.32 16.19
N ASN A 194 8.61 -6.61 15.21
CA ASN A 194 8.86 -5.70 14.10
C ASN A 194 7.61 -5.50 13.26
N MET A 195 6.89 -6.59 12.93
CA MET A 195 5.63 -6.53 12.18
C MET A 195 4.55 -5.80 12.95
N ALA A 196 4.38 -6.04 14.24
CA ALA A 196 3.39 -5.35 15.09
C ALA A 196 3.67 -3.83 15.18
N ARG A 197 4.94 -3.42 15.18
CA ARG A 197 5.32 -1.99 15.09
C ARG A 197 5.00 -1.38 13.72
N MET A 198 4.91 -2.20 12.69
CA MET A 198 4.64 -1.79 11.31
C MET A 198 3.16 -1.90 10.93
N GLU A 199 2.39 -2.77 11.59
CA GLU A 199 0.95 -2.95 11.40
C GLU A 199 0.15 -1.99 12.28
N GLU A 200 0.07 -0.74 11.83
CA GLU A 200 -1.03 0.15 12.24
C GLU A 200 -2.17 0.00 11.20
N HIS A 201 -3.39 -0.25 11.68
CA HIS A 201 -4.56 -0.75 10.97
C HIS A 201 -4.95 0.05 9.70
N VAL A 202 -4.90 -0.56 8.50
CA VAL A 202 -5.52 0.01 7.27
C VAL A 202 -5.85 -1.05 6.20
N VAL A 203 -5.90 -2.35 6.51
CA VAL A 203 -6.23 -3.38 5.51
C VAL A 203 -7.75 -3.46 5.40
N GLY A 204 -8.30 -3.11 4.24
CA GLY A 204 -9.74 -3.18 3.95
C GLY A 204 -10.52 -1.87 4.02
N GLN A 205 -9.92 -0.75 4.46
CA GLN A 205 -10.60 0.56 4.39
C GLN A 205 -10.65 1.12 2.97
N ILE A 206 -9.61 0.90 2.16
CA ILE A 206 -9.47 1.47 0.81
C ILE A 206 -10.53 0.90 -0.14
N ASP A 207 -10.73 -0.42 -0.11
CA ASP A 207 -11.72 -1.08 -0.96
C ASP A 207 -13.15 -0.65 -0.60
N ARG A 208 -13.43 -0.45 0.70
CA ARG A 208 -14.72 0.09 1.16
C ARG A 208 -14.93 1.52 0.67
N SER A 209 -13.92 2.38 0.79
CA SER A 209 -14.00 3.74 0.26
C SER A 209 -14.27 3.75 -1.25
N LEU A 210 -13.66 2.84 -2.03
CA LEU A 210 -13.97 2.72 -3.46
C LEU A 210 -15.43 2.26 -3.67
N ASP A 211 -15.91 1.26 -2.94
CA ASP A 211 -17.29 0.76 -3.05
C ASP A 211 -18.32 1.85 -2.70
N ASP A 212 -18.04 2.66 -1.68
CA ASP A 212 -18.86 3.81 -1.27
C ASP A 212 -18.87 4.91 -2.34
N ILE A 213 -17.70 5.26 -2.89
CA ILE A 213 -17.57 6.25 -3.97
C ILE A 213 -18.25 5.75 -5.25
N GLN A 214 -18.16 4.47 -5.58
CA GLN A 214 -18.88 3.89 -6.72
C GLN A 214 -20.40 3.94 -6.50
N THR A 215 -20.86 3.71 -5.28
CA THR A 215 -22.27 3.84 -4.91
C THR A 215 -22.73 5.28 -5.06
N PHE A 216 -21.92 6.23 -4.61
CA PHE A 216 -22.15 7.66 -4.81
C PHE A 216 -22.20 8.04 -6.30
N ALA A 217 -21.26 7.57 -7.11
CA ALA A 217 -21.25 7.80 -8.55
C ALA A 217 -22.50 7.27 -9.24
N ARG A 218 -23.01 6.09 -8.84
CA ARG A 218 -24.27 5.52 -9.35
C ARG A 218 -25.50 6.37 -9.01
N MET A 219 -25.42 7.19 -7.96
CA MET A 219 -26.49 8.14 -7.63
C MET A 219 -26.41 9.41 -8.49
N ILE A 220 -25.23 9.80 -8.97
CA ILE A 220 -25.03 11.02 -9.77
C ILE A 220 -25.22 10.75 -11.26
N PHE A 221 -24.74 9.61 -11.78
CA PHE A 221 -24.77 9.31 -13.20
C PHE A 221 -25.87 8.29 -13.54
N GLU A 222 -26.48 8.40 -14.71
CA GLU A 222 -27.42 7.39 -15.22
C GLU A 222 -26.66 6.09 -15.52
N THR A 223 -25.49 6.23 -16.14
CA THR A 223 -24.53 5.15 -16.37
C THR A 223 -23.22 5.50 -15.67
N CYS A 224 -22.78 4.65 -14.74
CA CYS A 224 -21.57 4.90 -13.97
C CYS A 224 -20.39 5.14 -14.93
N PRO A 225 -19.67 6.26 -14.83
CA PRO A 225 -18.54 6.51 -15.69
C PRO A 225 -17.49 5.45 -15.41
N SER A 226 -17.00 4.79 -16.46
CA SER A 226 -15.85 3.92 -16.30
C SER A 226 -14.70 4.75 -15.73
N PRO A 227 -13.96 4.25 -14.73
CA PRO A 227 -12.65 4.81 -14.43
C PRO A 227 -11.89 4.85 -15.76
N SER A 228 -11.41 6.03 -16.09
CA SER A 228 -10.71 6.25 -17.35
C SER A 228 -9.43 5.46 -17.25
N THR A 229 -9.22 4.48 -18.12
CA THR A 229 -7.86 4.03 -18.43
C THR A 229 -7.12 5.23 -19.00
N VAL A 230 -6.53 6.06 -18.13
CA VAL A 230 -5.53 7.05 -18.52
C VAL A 230 -4.41 6.25 -19.17
N ASP A 231 -4.29 6.39 -20.50
CA ASP A 231 -3.23 5.89 -21.38
C ASP A 231 -2.49 4.60 -20.95
N SER A 232 -3.19 3.47 -20.92
CA SER A 232 -2.55 2.14 -20.93
C SER A 232 -2.21 1.68 -22.35
N ARG A 233 -1.65 2.54 -23.21
CA ARG A 233 -1.17 2.17 -24.56
C ARG A 233 0.11 1.31 -24.55
N ARG A 234 0.49 0.74 -23.38
CA ARG A 234 1.54 -0.26 -23.20
C ARG A 234 1.16 -1.32 -22.16
N GLN A 235 0.03 -1.99 -22.27
CA GLN A 235 -0.15 -3.29 -21.60
C GLN A 235 -0.93 -4.26 -22.49
N PRO A 236 -0.31 -5.38 -22.95
CA PRO A 236 -1.04 -6.42 -23.64
C PRO A 236 -1.82 -7.27 -22.62
N ALA A 237 -3.09 -7.57 -22.95
CA ALA A 237 -3.83 -8.77 -22.57
C ALA A 237 -3.86 -9.23 -21.08
N ALA A 238 -3.75 -8.33 -20.09
CA ALA A 238 -3.80 -8.69 -18.67
C ALA A 238 -5.13 -8.35 -17.96
N ALA A 239 -6.05 -7.63 -18.62
CA ALA A 239 -7.25 -7.07 -17.99
C ALA A 239 -8.31 -8.11 -17.58
N THR A 240 -8.44 -9.22 -18.32
CA THR A 240 -9.36 -10.31 -17.98
C THR A 240 -8.81 -11.24 -16.90
N ALA A 241 -7.49 -11.28 -16.69
CA ALA A 241 -6.86 -11.99 -15.59
C ALA A 241 -6.96 -11.21 -14.27
N ALA A 242 -6.90 -9.87 -14.32
CA ALA A 242 -6.92 -9.02 -13.13
C ALA A 242 -8.20 -9.14 -12.29
N ALA A 243 -9.37 -9.31 -12.92
CA ALA A 243 -10.65 -9.49 -12.22
C ALA A 243 -10.74 -10.83 -11.46
N SER A 244 -10.12 -11.89 -12.00
CA SER A 244 -10.04 -13.20 -11.34
C SER A 244 -8.98 -13.20 -10.21
N THR A 245 -7.91 -12.42 -10.36
CA THR A 245 -6.88 -12.22 -9.34
C THR A 245 -7.38 -11.38 -8.15
N THR A 246 -8.28 -10.41 -8.36
CA THR A 246 -8.83 -9.57 -7.28
C THR A 246 -9.73 -10.34 -6.30
N GLU A 247 -10.55 -11.27 -6.78
CA GLU A 247 -11.37 -12.15 -5.91
C GLU A 247 -10.46 -13.09 -5.09
N THR A 248 -9.36 -13.54 -5.69
CA THR A 248 -8.38 -14.43 -5.05
C THR A 248 -7.56 -13.69 -3.99
N MET A 249 -7.16 -12.43 -4.24
CA MET A 249 -6.48 -11.59 -3.24
C MET A 249 -7.38 -11.17 -2.07
N ARG A 250 -8.69 -11.00 -2.30
CA ARG A 250 -9.67 -10.66 -1.24
C ARG A 250 -9.87 -11.78 -0.21
N ARG A 251 -9.56 -13.04 -0.57
CA ARG A 251 -9.64 -14.24 0.30
C ARG A 251 -8.30 -14.77 0.79
N MET A 252 -7.19 -14.34 0.21
CA MET A 252 -5.87 -14.67 0.75
C MET A 252 -5.56 -13.70 1.89
N ALA A 253 -6.04 -14.03 3.09
CA ALA A 253 -5.23 -13.74 4.27
C ALA A 253 -3.86 -14.31 3.93
N ALA A 254 -2.89 -13.43 3.65
CA ALA A 254 -1.55 -13.88 3.30
C ALA A 254 -1.15 -14.85 4.42
N PRO A 255 -0.79 -16.11 4.09
CA PRO A 255 -0.42 -17.07 5.11
C PRO A 255 0.61 -16.37 6.00
N GLU A 256 0.39 -16.41 7.31
CA GLU A 256 1.33 -15.80 8.26
C GLU A 256 2.72 -16.26 7.84
N PRO A 257 3.64 -15.32 7.55
CA PRO A 257 4.95 -15.70 7.11
C PRO A 257 5.57 -16.52 8.23
N THR A 258 5.62 -17.83 8.04
CA THR A 258 6.29 -18.75 8.96
C THR A 258 7.76 -18.74 8.60
N PHE A 259 8.60 -18.68 9.62
CA PHE A 259 10.02 -18.88 9.42
C PHE A 259 10.26 -20.37 9.24
N GLU A 260 10.06 -20.87 8.03
CA GLU A 260 10.50 -22.22 7.69
C GLU A 260 11.97 -22.17 7.30
N PRO A 261 12.89 -22.71 8.10
CA PRO A 261 14.25 -22.93 7.61
C PRO A 261 14.14 -23.85 6.39
N ALA A 262 14.51 -23.33 5.22
CA ALA A 262 14.59 -24.11 3.99
C ALA A 262 15.26 -25.47 4.28
N SER A 263 14.76 -26.55 3.67
CA SER A 263 15.22 -27.92 3.88
C SER A 263 16.71 -27.96 4.19
N TRP A 264 17.04 -28.27 5.45
CA TRP A 264 18.41 -28.18 5.96
C TRP A 264 19.33 -29.02 5.08
N ASP A 265 20.26 -28.37 4.41
CA ASP A 265 21.26 -29.06 3.61
C ASP A 265 22.38 -29.56 4.54
N TRP A 266 22.02 -30.51 5.40
CA TRP A 266 22.88 -31.09 6.44
C TRP A 266 24.26 -31.52 5.93
N PRO A 267 24.39 -32.12 4.72
CA PRO A 267 25.70 -32.45 4.15
C PRO A 267 26.64 -31.25 3.96
N TYR A 268 26.11 -30.03 3.82
CA TYR A 268 26.90 -28.81 3.66
C TYR A 268 27.24 -28.14 4.99
N LEU A 269 26.38 -28.34 6.00
CA LEU A 269 26.52 -27.80 7.35
C LEU A 269 27.37 -28.67 8.26
N VAL A 270 27.32 -29.98 8.10
CA VAL A 270 28.04 -30.97 8.89
C VAL A 270 29.05 -31.68 8.01
N LYS A 271 30.31 -31.68 8.44
CA LYS A 271 31.36 -32.49 7.79
C LYS A 271 31.76 -33.62 8.71
N ALA A 272 31.60 -34.85 8.24
CA ALA A 272 32.27 -35.99 8.84
C ALA A 272 33.79 -35.83 8.65
N LYS A 273 34.54 -35.98 9.74
CA LYS A 273 35.98 -35.84 9.79
C LYS A 273 36.57 -37.07 10.46
N TYR A 274 37.58 -37.61 9.81
CA TYR A 274 38.42 -38.65 10.38
C TYR A 274 39.65 -37.97 10.98
N PRO A 275 39.96 -38.22 12.26
CA PRO A 275 41.21 -37.71 12.82
C PRO A 275 42.39 -38.28 12.02
N ALA A 276 43.45 -37.47 11.84
CA ALA A 276 44.57 -37.84 10.97
C ALA A 276 45.16 -39.21 11.37
N ARG A 277 45.18 -40.16 10.41
CA ARG A 277 45.61 -41.56 10.61
C ARG A 277 46.96 -41.69 11.34
N HIS A 278 47.86 -40.73 11.18
CA HIS A 278 49.22 -40.78 11.73
C HIS A 278 49.28 -40.52 13.25
N VAL A 279 48.44 -39.64 13.80
CA VAL A 279 48.38 -39.34 15.24
C VAL A 279 47.64 -40.46 15.98
N TRP A 280 46.57 -40.98 15.36
CA TRP A 280 45.82 -42.11 15.90
C TRP A 280 46.57 -43.45 15.82
N ALA A 281 47.46 -43.65 14.84
CA ALA A 281 48.33 -44.83 14.79
C ALA A 281 49.32 -44.89 15.97
N LEU A 282 49.80 -43.74 16.44
CA LEU A 282 50.67 -43.64 17.62
C LEU A 282 49.90 -43.86 18.93
N LEU A 283 48.65 -43.38 19.04
CA LEU A 283 47.78 -43.68 20.19
C LEU A 283 47.26 -45.13 20.20
N LYS A 284 46.89 -45.70 19.03
CA LYS A 284 46.44 -47.10 18.90
C LYS A 284 47.52 -48.09 19.37
N ARG A 285 48.81 -47.81 19.14
CA ARG A 285 49.91 -48.66 19.64
C ARG A 285 49.95 -48.81 21.17
N ARG A 286 49.33 -47.92 21.94
CA ARG A 286 49.25 -48.03 23.41
C ARG A 286 47.95 -48.64 23.94
N LEU A 287 46.91 -48.79 23.11
CA LEU A 287 45.56 -49.17 23.56
C LEU A 287 45.00 -50.44 22.90
N SER A 288 45.80 -51.17 22.11
CA SER A 288 45.39 -52.41 21.46
C SER A 288 45.16 -53.56 22.45
N ARG A 289 43.99 -53.60 23.10
CA ARG A 289 43.43 -54.83 23.67
C ARG A 289 41.90 -54.94 23.69
N SER A 290 41.15 -54.05 23.02
CA SER A 290 39.71 -54.23 22.83
C SER A 290 39.36 -54.25 21.34
N ARG A 291 38.69 -55.33 20.93
CA ARG A 291 38.31 -55.68 19.57
C ARG A 291 36.85 -55.30 19.37
N GLU A 292 36.65 -54.06 18.96
CA GLU A 292 35.49 -53.51 18.25
C GLU A 292 36.04 -52.17 17.73
N GLU A 293 36.03 -51.90 16.41
CA GLU A 293 36.41 -50.56 15.93
C GLU A 293 35.23 -49.63 16.22
N PRO A 294 35.28 -48.75 17.24
CA PRO A 294 34.29 -47.70 17.32
C PRO A 294 34.44 -46.86 16.06
N ASP A 295 33.33 -46.60 15.38
CA ASP A 295 33.27 -45.67 14.26
C ASP A 295 33.65 -44.28 14.81
N ASN A 296 34.95 -43.98 14.88
CA ASN A 296 35.52 -42.77 15.49
C ASN A 296 35.37 -41.55 14.56
N ARG A 297 34.18 -41.40 13.98
CA ARG A 297 33.84 -40.26 13.13
C ARG A 297 33.53 -39.06 14.00
N LEU A 298 34.32 -38.01 13.88
CA LEU A 298 33.96 -36.73 14.48
C LEU A 298 33.11 -35.97 13.47
N TYR A 299 31.96 -35.48 13.89
CA TYR A 299 31.21 -34.53 13.08
C TYR A 299 31.59 -33.12 13.48
N VAL A 300 31.83 -32.26 12.49
CA VAL A 300 32.21 -30.87 12.73
C VAL A 300 31.30 -29.96 11.94
N SER A 301 30.67 -29.01 12.62
CA SER A 301 29.92 -27.91 12.00
C SER A 301 30.59 -26.58 12.30
N SER A 302 30.69 -25.72 11.28
CA SER A 302 31.25 -24.38 11.46
C SER A 302 30.17 -23.41 11.86
N LEU A 303 30.37 -22.69 12.97
CA LEU A 303 29.41 -21.70 13.44
C LEU A 303 29.18 -20.59 12.41
N ALA A 304 30.23 -20.19 11.68
CA ALA A 304 30.14 -19.23 10.60
C ALA A 304 29.27 -19.72 9.42
N ARG A 305 29.22 -21.04 9.16
CA ARG A 305 28.34 -21.61 8.13
C ARG A 305 26.90 -21.68 8.60
N LEU A 306 26.68 -22.07 9.86
CA LEU A 306 25.35 -22.06 10.48
C LEU A 306 24.77 -20.64 10.50
N SER A 307 25.56 -19.66 10.97
CA SER A 307 25.20 -18.24 10.91
C SER A 307 24.89 -17.78 9.48
N LYS A 308 25.73 -18.14 8.49
CA LYS A 308 25.48 -17.81 7.08
C LYS A 308 24.15 -18.38 6.57
N HIS A 309 23.80 -19.60 6.96
CA HIS A 309 22.55 -20.25 6.56
C HIS A 309 21.34 -19.56 7.18
N LEU A 310 21.32 -19.39 8.51
CA LEU A 310 20.24 -18.69 9.23
C LEU A 310 20.05 -17.25 8.77
N ARG A 311 21.16 -16.56 8.46
CA ARG A 311 21.15 -15.25 7.82
C ARG A 311 20.43 -15.27 6.47
N GLY A 312 20.67 -16.31 5.67
CA GLY A 312 19.99 -16.53 4.40
C GLY A 312 18.49 -16.73 4.61
N CYS A 313 18.08 -17.56 5.57
CA CYS A 313 16.69 -17.77 5.92
C CYS A 313 16.00 -16.45 6.34
N GLY A 314 16.61 -15.67 7.26
CA GLY A 314 16.07 -14.39 7.70
C GLY A 314 15.98 -13.36 6.56
N TYR A 315 16.98 -13.33 5.68
CA TYR A 315 16.93 -12.51 4.46
C TYR A 315 15.76 -12.91 3.56
N THR A 316 15.57 -14.21 3.30
CA THR A 316 14.46 -14.73 2.47
C THR A 316 13.11 -14.41 3.08
N TYR A 317 12.96 -14.57 4.40
CA TYR A 317 11.76 -14.18 5.14
C TYR A 317 11.39 -12.72 4.87
N TYR A 318 12.30 -11.77 5.14
CA TYR A 318 12.01 -10.35 4.93
C TYR A 318 11.89 -9.99 3.45
N ALA A 319 12.52 -10.74 2.54
CA ALA A 319 12.31 -10.58 1.10
C ALA A 319 10.89 -10.96 0.68
N ASN A 320 10.36 -12.06 1.21
CA ASN A 320 8.99 -12.51 0.94
C ASN A 320 7.96 -11.54 1.53
N VAL A 321 8.12 -11.15 2.79
CA VAL A 321 7.26 -10.14 3.44
C VAL A 321 7.28 -8.84 2.65
N LEU A 322 8.46 -8.36 2.24
CA LEU A 322 8.59 -7.17 1.41
C LEU A 322 7.87 -7.32 0.07
N SER A 323 8.01 -8.46 -0.61
CA SER A 323 7.35 -8.73 -1.89
C SER A 323 5.82 -8.68 -1.76
N ASN A 324 5.28 -9.35 -0.74
CA ASN A 324 3.84 -9.36 -0.47
C ASN A 324 3.32 -7.95 -0.13
N THR A 325 4.06 -7.22 0.70
CA THR A 325 3.72 -5.84 1.06
C THR A 325 3.77 -4.91 -0.16
N GLN A 326 4.75 -5.07 -1.05
CA GLN A 326 4.85 -4.29 -2.29
C GLN A 326 3.67 -4.53 -3.22
N LEU A 327 3.27 -5.80 -3.35
CA LEU A 327 2.13 -6.18 -4.17
C LEU A 327 0.82 -5.58 -3.62
N MET A 328 0.62 -5.65 -2.30
CA MET A 328 -0.53 -5.01 -1.63
C MET A 328 -0.51 -3.48 -1.78
N TYR A 329 0.66 -2.85 -1.59
CA TYR A 329 0.82 -1.40 -1.76
C TYR A 329 0.47 -0.96 -3.20
N THR A 330 0.94 -1.70 -4.20
CA THR A 330 0.70 -1.39 -5.62
C THR A 330 -0.79 -1.52 -5.97
N HIS A 331 -1.44 -2.58 -5.49
CA HIS A 331 -2.88 -2.76 -5.66
C HIS A 331 -3.65 -1.59 -5.03
N GLN A 332 -3.34 -1.24 -3.79
CA GLN A 332 -3.98 -0.16 -3.07
C GLN A 332 -3.76 1.22 -3.69
N SER A 333 -2.55 1.47 -4.24
CA SER A 333 -2.28 2.69 -5.01
C SER A 333 -3.22 2.81 -6.20
N HIS A 334 -3.45 1.71 -6.91
CA HIS A 334 -4.36 1.69 -8.05
C HIS A 334 -5.81 1.96 -7.63
N VAL A 335 -6.29 1.30 -6.57
CA VAL A 335 -7.63 1.52 -6.01
C VAL A 335 -7.80 2.97 -5.55
N LEU A 336 -6.79 3.55 -4.88
CA LEU A 336 -6.82 4.94 -4.43
C LEU A 336 -6.92 5.92 -5.61
N VAL A 337 -6.10 5.74 -6.66
CA VAL A 337 -6.16 6.57 -7.87
C VAL A 337 -7.54 6.46 -8.53
N GLN A 338 -8.08 5.25 -8.66
CA GLN A 338 -9.42 5.05 -9.23
C GLN A 338 -10.51 5.74 -8.40
N ALA A 339 -10.45 5.64 -7.08
CA ALA A 339 -11.37 6.30 -6.16
C ALA A 339 -11.28 7.82 -6.28
N THR A 340 -10.07 8.38 -6.30
CA THR A 340 -9.84 9.83 -6.48
C THR A 340 -10.38 10.30 -7.83
N GLU A 341 -10.06 9.62 -8.93
CA GLU A 341 -10.56 9.97 -10.25
C GLU A 341 -12.09 9.97 -10.32
N LEU A 342 -12.73 8.95 -9.74
CA LEU A 342 -14.17 8.84 -9.73
C LEU A 342 -14.82 9.93 -8.87
N LEU A 343 -14.24 10.23 -7.71
CA LEU A 343 -14.73 11.29 -6.83
C LEU A 343 -14.60 12.67 -7.48
N VAL A 344 -13.49 12.95 -8.18
CA VAL A 344 -13.30 14.18 -8.97
C VAL A 344 -14.34 14.29 -10.08
N LYS A 345 -14.64 13.20 -10.79
CA LYS A 345 -15.73 13.18 -11.80
C LYS A 345 -17.08 13.49 -11.17
N CYS A 346 -17.36 12.94 -9.98
CA CYS A 346 -18.59 13.24 -9.24
C CYS A 346 -18.65 14.71 -8.83
N HIS A 347 -17.55 15.26 -8.31
CA HIS A 347 -17.45 16.69 -7.97
C HIS A 347 -17.75 17.57 -9.18
N HIS A 348 -17.10 17.32 -10.31
CA HIS A 348 -17.35 18.08 -11.54
C HIS A 348 -18.80 17.97 -12.02
N ALA A 349 -19.39 16.78 -11.96
CA ALA A 349 -20.80 16.59 -12.34
C ALA A 349 -21.74 17.43 -11.46
N LEU A 350 -21.52 17.43 -10.14
CA LEU A 350 -22.29 18.25 -9.22
C LEU A 350 -22.07 19.74 -9.46
N GLN A 351 -20.86 20.18 -9.83
CA GLN A 351 -20.58 21.58 -10.18
C GLN A 351 -21.30 22.02 -11.46
N ILE A 352 -21.38 21.15 -12.47
CA ILE A 352 -22.15 21.42 -13.69
C ILE A 352 -23.64 21.54 -13.35
N GLU A 353 -24.15 20.65 -12.51
CA GLU A 353 -25.55 20.71 -12.06
C GLU A 353 -25.84 21.96 -11.23
N TYR A 354 -24.96 22.30 -10.29
CA TYR A 354 -25.04 23.51 -9.48
C TYR A 354 -25.04 24.76 -10.36
N GLY A 355 -24.17 24.81 -11.36
CA GLY A 355 -24.13 25.90 -12.32
C GLY A 355 -25.42 26.04 -13.11
N HIS A 356 -25.98 24.93 -13.60
CA HIS A 356 -27.29 24.94 -14.24
C HIS A 356 -28.39 25.45 -13.31
N SER A 357 -28.48 24.89 -12.10
CA SER A 357 -29.51 25.23 -11.11
C SER A 357 -29.45 26.69 -10.69
N ASN A 358 -28.24 27.26 -10.56
CA ASN A 358 -28.07 28.67 -10.24
C ASN A 358 -28.58 29.57 -11.37
N LEU A 359 -28.21 29.26 -12.63
CA LEU A 359 -28.67 30.04 -13.78
C LEU A 359 -30.19 29.96 -13.95
N GLU A 360 -30.77 28.79 -13.70
CA GLU A 360 -32.23 28.58 -13.70
C GLU A 360 -32.91 29.37 -12.57
N GLY A 361 -32.36 29.34 -11.35
CA GLY A 361 -32.86 30.14 -10.22
C GLY A 361 -32.80 31.64 -10.48
N ILE A 362 -31.72 32.12 -11.12
CA ILE A 362 -31.59 33.53 -11.53
C ILE A 362 -32.66 33.90 -12.56
N LEU A 363 -32.91 33.04 -13.56
CA LEU A 363 -33.97 33.29 -14.56
C LEU A 363 -35.36 33.35 -13.92
N ILE A 364 -35.69 32.43 -13.00
CA ILE A 364 -36.96 32.45 -12.26
C ILE A 364 -37.08 33.75 -11.44
N HIS A 365 -35.99 34.19 -10.81
CA HIS A 365 -36.01 35.44 -10.05
C HIS A 365 -36.21 36.65 -10.97
N MET A 366 -35.60 36.65 -12.16
CA MET A 366 -35.80 37.71 -13.17
C MET A 366 -37.22 37.76 -13.71
N ASP A 367 -37.86 36.61 -13.90
CA ASP A 367 -39.24 36.49 -14.38
C ASP A 367 -40.25 37.02 -13.34
N ARG A 368 -40.08 36.64 -12.07
CA ARG A 368 -40.88 37.20 -10.96
C ARG A 368 -40.73 38.72 -10.83
N LEU A 369 -39.53 39.24 -11.06
CA LEU A 369 -39.29 40.68 -11.09
C LEU A 369 -39.99 41.36 -12.28
N GLN A 370 -40.24 40.66 -13.40
CA GLN A 370 -41.04 41.18 -14.52
C GLN A 370 -42.53 41.23 -14.17
N GLU A 371 -43.05 40.21 -13.50
CA GLU A 371 -44.45 40.15 -13.06
C GLU A 371 -44.77 41.26 -12.05
N ASP A 372 -43.86 41.52 -11.10
CA ASP A 372 -43.97 42.62 -10.13
C ASP A 372 -43.98 44.01 -10.79
N GLU A 373 -43.20 44.19 -11.88
CA GLU A 373 -43.14 45.44 -12.65
C GLU A 373 -44.39 45.64 -13.52
N GLY A 374 -44.96 44.55 -14.06
CA GLY A 374 -46.18 44.60 -14.87
C GLY A 374 -47.43 44.94 -14.05
N THR A 375 -47.50 44.45 -12.81
CA THR A 375 -48.62 44.71 -11.88
C THR A 375 -48.57 46.12 -11.28
N SER A 376 -47.38 46.64 -10.95
CA SER A 376 -47.25 48.01 -10.42
C SER A 376 -47.45 49.13 -11.46
N SER A 377 -47.46 48.81 -12.75
CA SER A 377 -47.78 49.75 -13.84
C SER A 377 -49.28 49.83 -14.15
N SER A 378 -50.09 48.80 -13.84
CA SER A 378 -51.55 48.86 -14.05
C SER A 378 -52.28 49.65 -12.97
N ASP A 379 -51.77 49.66 -11.73
CA ASP A 379 -52.40 50.36 -10.60
C ASP A 379 -52.24 51.90 -10.66
N ILE A 380 -51.42 52.42 -11.59
CA ILE A 380 -51.21 53.86 -11.79
C ILE A 380 -52.16 54.43 -12.87
N LEU A 381 -52.89 53.59 -13.60
CA LEU A 381 -53.83 54.02 -14.64
C LEU A 381 -55.30 54.05 -14.18
N ASP A 382 -55.60 53.66 -12.94
CA ASP A 382 -56.96 53.61 -12.36
C ASP A 382 -57.21 54.65 -11.24
N THR A 383 -56.39 55.69 -11.12
CA THR A 383 -56.66 56.92 -10.33
C THR A 383 -56.54 58.14 -11.20
#